data_AF-A0A915IRA7-F1
#
_entry.id   AF-A0A915IRA7-F1
#
_cell.length_a   1.000
_cell.length_b   1.000
_cell.length_c   1.000
_cell.angle_alpha   90.00
_cell.angle_beta   90.00
_cell.angle_gamma   90.00
#
_symmetry.space_group_name_H-M   'P 1'
#
loop_
_entity.id
_entity.type
_entity.pdbx_description
1 polymer ?
#
loop_
_entity_poly.entity_id
_entity_poly.type
_entity_poly.pdbx_seq_one_letter_code
_entity_poly.pdbx_strand_id
1 'polypeptide(L)'
;MLEKQLQELTHQLDDDQRQYEAALNDRDAQLRRMREECQTLVAELQALLDTKQILDAEIAIYRKMLESEENRAGLRQMVEQVVKSHSLQQQEDTESQRTVRGEMSTRTTFQRSAKGNVTIAECDQDGKFIVLENSHRSKEENIGEWKLRRKLDNRRELVYTFPANIVVKPGKSIKIWARDQGAFNNPPYELVFDGENSWGVGTNVQTTLVNRDGEVRALGRSKDKAHV
;
A
#
# COMPACT_ATOMS: atom_id res chain seq x y z
N MET A 1 -45.24 48.92 -29.70
CA MET A 1 -44.28 47.93 -30.23
C MET A 1 -43.13 47.71 -29.24
N LEU A 2 -42.52 48.77 -28.72
CA LEU A 2 -41.47 48.72 -27.69
C LEU A 2 -41.92 48.10 -26.34
N GLU A 3 -43.12 48.43 -25.85
CA GLU A 3 -43.63 47.86 -24.59
C GLU A 3 -43.78 46.34 -24.65
N LYS A 4 -44.19 45.81 -25.81
CA LYS A 4 -44.34 44.37 -26.02
C LYS A 4 -42.99 43.65 -25.97
N GLN A 5 -41.95 44.25 -26.57
CA GLN A 5 -40.58 43.73 -26.52
C GLN A 5 -39.99 43.80 -25.11
N LEU A 6 -40.27 44.87 -24.36
CA LEU A 6 -39.88 44.99 -22.95
C LEU A 6 -40.50 43.88 -22.12
N GLN A 7 -41.80 43.62 -22.34
CA GLN A 7 -42.55 42.58 -21.61
C GLN A 7 -42.04 41.17 -21.95
N GLU A 8 -41.75 40.90 -23.22
CA GLU A 8 -41.12 39.64 -23.67
C GLU A 8 -39.72 39.45 -23.05
N LEU A 9 -38.86 40.47 -23.08
CA LEU A 9 -37.53 40.39 -22.46
C LEU A 9 -37.63 40.15 -20.95
N THR A 10 -38.56 40.81 -20.27
CA THR A 10 -38.73 40.66 -18.81
C THR A 10 -39.18 39.24 -18.48
N HIS A 11 -40.09 38.68 -19.29
CA HIS A 11 -40.54 37.31 -19.11
C HIS A 11 -39.42 36.29 -19.36
N GLN A 12 -38.62 36.50 -20.41
CA GLN A 12 -37.49 35.64 -20.72
C GLN A 12 -36.42 35.68 -19.61
N LEU A 13 -36.18 36.85 -19.01
CA LEU A 13 -35.23 37.02 -17.92
C LEU A 13 -35.72 36.34 -16.62
N ASP A 14 -37.02 36.38 -16.32
CA ASP A 14 -37.63 35.65 -15.20
C ASP A 14 -37.53 34.12 -15.40
N ASP A 15 -37.81 33.66 -16.63
CA ASP A 15 -37.69 32.24 -16.99
C ASP A 15 -36.24 31.75 -16.90
N ASP A 16 -35.27 32.52 -17.40
CA ASP A 16 -33.85 32.21 -17.31
C ASP A 16 -33.42 32.17 -15.83
N GLN A 17 -33.82 33.15 -15.01
CA GLN A 17 -33.53 33.16 -13.57
C GLN A 17 -34.05 31.91 -12.86
N ARG A 18 -35.31 31.52 -13.13
CA ARG A 18 -35.90 30.29 -12.58
C ARG A 18 -35.12 29.04 -13.00
N GLN A 19 -34.69 28.96 -14.26
CA GLN A 19 -33.90 27.84 -14.75
C GLN A 19 -32.52 27.77 -14.08
N TYR A 20 -31.84 28.91 -13.92
CA TYR A 20 -30.57 28.97 -13.22
C TYR A 20 -30.69 28.57 -11.74
N GLU A 21 -31.72 29.05 -11.04
CA GLU A 21 -31.98 28.66 -9.65
C GLU A 21 -32.30 27.17 -9.53
N ALA A 22 -33.08 26.60 -10.44
CA ALA A 22 -33.35 25.17 -10.48
C ALA A 22 -32.08 24.35 -10.69
N ALA A 23 -31.21 24.76 -11.63
CA ALA A 23 -29.95 24.09 -11.90
C ALA A 23 -28.97 24.17 -10.71
N LEU A 24 -28.92 25.30 -10.02
CA LEU A 24 -28.15 25.49 -8.78
C LEU A 24 -28.63 24.56 -7.67
N ASN A 25 -29.95 24.51 -7.43
CA ASN A 25 -30.54 23.62 -6.44
C ASN A 25 -30.26 22.14 -6.74
N ASP A 26 -30.29 21.75 -8.02
CA ASP A 26 -30.02 20.37 -8.43
C ASP A 26 -28.54 19.99 -8.22
N ARG A 27 -27.63 20.94 -8.49
CA ARG A 27 -26.20 20.78 -8.18
C ARG A 27 -25.93 20.70 -6.68
N ASP A 28 -26.56 21.55 -5.88
CA ASP A 28 -26.43 21.53 -4.42
C ASP A 28 -26.99 20.23 -3.83
N ALA A 29 -28.10 19.72 -4.37
CA ALA A 29 -28.65 18.42 -3.99
C ALA A 29 -27.67 17.27 -4.31
N GLN A 30 -27.03 17.30 -5.49
CA GLN A 30 -26.00 16.31 -5.84
C GLN A 30 -24.78 16.41 -4.93
N LEU A 31 -24.31 17.62 -4.61
CA LEU A 31 -23.21 17.83 -3.67
C LEU A 31 -23.54 17.30 -2.27
N ARG A 32 -24.77 17.47 -1.80
CA ARG A 32 -25.22 16.91 -0.52
C ARG A 32 -25.22 15.38 -0.55
N ARG A 33 -25.79 14.76 -1.59
CA ARG A 33 -25.78 13.28 -1.75
C ARG A 33 -24.36 12.73 -1.79
N MET A 34 -23.46 13.32 -2.57
CA MET A 34 -22.07 12.87 -2.64
C MET A 34 -21.35 13.03 -1.29
N ARG A 35 -21.64 14.09 -0.53
CA ARG A 35 -21.08 14.28 0.81
C ARG A 35 -21.59 13.22 1.79
N GLU A 36 -22.88 12.90 1.77
CA GLU A 36 -23.48 11.84 2.58
C GLU A 36 -22.87 10.48 2.24
N GLU A 37 -22.77 10.12 0.95
CA GLU A 37 -22.12 8.88 0.50
C GLU A 37 -20.66 8.80 0.98
N CYS A 38 -19.91 9.89 0.88
CA CYS A 38 -18.54 9.95 1.38
C CYS A 38 -18.47 9.73 2.89
N GLN A 39 -19.41 10.30 3.66
CA GLN A 39 -19.47 10.10 5.12
C GLN A 39 -19.79 8.65 5.47
N THR A 40 -20.74 8.03 4.77
CA THR A 40 -21.07 6.61 4.94
C THR A 40 -19.87 5.72 4.66
N LEU A 41 -19.18 5.92 3.54
CA LEU A 41 -17.98 5.17 3.19
C LEU A 41 -16.86 5.31 4.23
N VAL A 42 -16.67 6.51 4.79
CA VAL A 42 -15.69 6.74 5.87
C VAL A 42 -16.06 5.96 7.13
N ALA A 43 -17.35 5.95 7.50
CA ALA A 43 -17.81 5.19 8.66
C ALA A 43 -17.66 3.68 8.47
N GLU A 44 -17.99 3.15 7.29
CA GLU A 44 -17.82 1.73 6.96
C GLU A 44 -16.33 1.31 6.98
N LEU A 45 -15.45 2.14 6.42
CA LEU A 45 -14.01 1.90 6.45
C LEU A 45 -13.47 1.90 7.89
N GLN A 46 -13.95 2.80 8.75
CA GLN A 46 -13.56 2.83 10.15
C GLN A 46 -13.99 1.55 10.88
N ALA A 47 -15.23 1.11 10.69
CA ALA A 47 -15.73 -0.13 11.31
C ALA A 47 -14.94 -1.37 10.85
N LEU A 48 -14.56 -1.40 9.56
CA LEU A 48 -13.72 -2.48 9.02
C LEU A 48 -12.30 -2.44 9.60
N LEU A 49 -11.73 -1.25 9.76
CA LEU A 49 -10.41 -1.05 10.37
C LEU A 49 -10.40 -1.54 11.83
N ASP A 50 -11.42 -1.17 12.61
CA ASP A 50 -11.55 -1.58 14.01
C ASP A 50 -11.68 -3.12 14.10
N THR A 51 -12.49 -3.71 13.23
CA THR A 51 -12.60 -5.19 13.14
C THR A 51 -11.26 -5.83 12.80
N LYS A 52 -10.50 -5.24 11.86
CA LYS A 52 -9.16 -5.72 11.51
C LYS A 52 -8.18 -5.63 12.68
N GLN A 53 -8.23 -4.55 13.46
CA GLN A 53 -7.40 -4.40 14.66
C GLN A 53 -7.73 -5.46 15.73
N ILE A 54 -9.02 -5.77 15.91
CA ILE A 54 -9.45 -6.85 16.82
C ILE A 54 -8.88 -8.18 16.34
N LEU A 55 -9.03 -8.51 15.06
CA LEU A 55 -8.51 -9.75 14.49
C LEU A 55 -6.98 -9.86 14.57
N ASP A 56 -6.25 -8.76 14.38
CA ASP A 56 -4.80 -8.76 14.56
C ASP A 56 -4.41 -9.04 16.02
N ALA A 57 -5.14 -8.47 16.99
CA ALA A 57 -4.94 -8.75 18.40
C ALA A 57 -5.25 -10.22 18.73
N GLU A 58 -6.34 -10.78 18.20
CA GLU A 58 -6.67 -12.20 18.33
C GLU A 58 -5.56 -13.08 17.75
N ILE A 59 -5.09 -12.79 16.54
CA ILE A 59 -3.97 -13.52 15.92
C ILE A 59 -2.71 -13.42 16.77
N ALA A 60 -2.40 -12.26 17.36
CA ALA A 60 -1.26 -12.09 18.25
C ALA A 60 -1.39 -12.93 19.52
N ILE A 61 -2.59 -12.99 20.11
CA ILE A 61 -2.89 -13.85 21.26
C ILE A 61 -2.71 -15.32 20.88
N TYR A 62 -3.27 -15.75 19.74
CA TYR A 62 -3.13 -17.13 19.26
C TYR A 62 -1.68 -17.51 19.00
N ARG A 63 -0.89 -16.62 18.38
CA ARG A 63 0.57 -16.84 18.19
C ARG A 63 1.27 -17.02 19.53
N LYS A 64 0.99 -16.15 20.51
CA LYS A 64 1.59 -16.22 21.86
C LYS A 64 1.20 -17.51 22.60
N MET A 65 -0.04 -17.98 22.44
CA MET A 65 -0.49 -19.26 22.99
C MET A 65 0.24 -20.45 22.36
N LEU A 66 0.36 -20.49 21.04
CA LEU A 66 1.12 -21.52 20.31
C LEU A 66 2.61 -21.50 20.69
N GLU A 67 3.23 -20.32 20.75
CA GLU A 67 4.61 -20.15 21.23
C GLU A 67 4.75 -20.66 22.67
N SER A 68 3.75 -20.47 23.53
CA SER A 68 3.76 -21.00 24.89
C SER A 68 3.53 -22.51 24.97
N GLU A 69 2.81 -23.12 24.03
CA GLU A 69 2.67 -24.58 23.94
C GLU A 69 3.95 -25.25 23.46
N GLU A 70 4.59 -24.68 22.42
CA GLU A 70 5.92 -25.09 21.96
C GLU A 70 6.97 -24.86 23.04
N ASN A 71 6.91 -23.73 23.75
CA ASN A 71 7.76 -23.47 24.90
C ASN A 71 7.44 -24.37 26.09
N ARG A 72 6.22 -24.88 26.30
CA ARG A 72 5.93 -25.84 27.38
C ARG A 72 6.41 -27.25 27.02
N ALA A 73 6.35 -27.63 25.75
CA ALA A 73 6.98 -28.83 25.22
C ALA A 73 8.52 -28.73 25.30
N GLY A 74 9.08 -27.59 24.91
CA GLY A 74 10.48 -27.23 25.07
C GLY A 74 10.89 -27.08 26.53
N LEU A 75 10.02 -26.62 27.42
CA LEU A 75 10.24 -26.53 28.87
C LEU A 75 10.17 -27.91 29.50
N ARG A 76 9.40 -28.87 28.97
CA ARG A 76 9.50 -30.28 29.38
C ARG A 76 10.87 -30.88 29.03
N GLN A 77 11.37 -30.58 27.83
CA GLN A 77 12.69 -31.01 27.36
C GLN A 77 13.83 -30.29 28.11
N MET A 78 13.66 -29.00 28.42
CA MET A 78 14.57 -28.22 29.24
C MET A 78 14.47 -28.60 30.72
N VAL A 79 13.32 -28.96 31.28
CA VAL A 79 13.20 -29.47 32.66
C VAL A 79 13.97 -30.78 32.79
N GLU A 80 13.99 -31.63 31.76
CA GLU A 80 14.83 -32.84 31.72
C GLU A 80 16.35 -32.53 31.65
N GLN A 81 16.74 -31.41 31.04
CA GLN A 81 18.14 -30.95 30.97
C GLN A 81 18.57 -30.08 32.17
N VAL A 82 17.68 -29.31 32.79
CA VAL A 82 17.96 -28.33 33.84
C VAL A 82 18.10 -29.00 35.22
N VAL A 83 17.55 -30.20 35.44
CA VAL A 83 17.94 -31.02 36.63
C VAL A 83 19.42 -31.44 36.60
N LYS A 84 20.11 -31.32 35.45
CA LYS A 84 21.55 -31.63 35.29
C LYS A 84 22.46 -30.42 35.29
N SER A 85 21.93 -29.19 35.29
CA SER A 85 22.76 -28.00 35.16
C SER A 85 22.15 -26.82 35.91
N HIS A 86 22.18 -26.91 37.23
CA HIS A 86 22.31 -25.71 38.04
C HIS A 86 23.60 -25.01 37.63
N SER A 87 23.51 -23.77 37.13
CA SER A 87 24.31 -22.58 37.55
C SER A 87 24.41 -21.53 36.42
N LEU A 88 24.18 -20.25 36.78
CA LEU A 88 24.59 -18.98 36.11
C LEU A 88 23.57 -18.40 35.08
N GLN A 89 22.71 -17.44 35.47
CA GLN A 89 22.86 -15.95 35.49
C GLN A 89 22.48 -15.26 34.15
N GLN A 90 21.28 -14.68 34.06
CA GLN A 90 20.91 -13.22 34.02
C GLN A 90 21.42 -12.48 32.75
N GLN A 91 20.55 -12.21 31.75
CA GLN A 91 19.73 -10.97 31.53
C GLN A 91 20.59 -9.72 31.25
N GLU A 92 20.27 -8.76 30.37
CA GLU A 92 19.29 -8.46 29.31
C GLU A 92 19.76 -7.11 28.75
N ASP A 93 19.59 -6.82 27.45
CA ASP A 93 19.94 -5.49 26.89
C ASP A 93 19.03 -5.15 25.71
N THR A 94 18.13 -4.18 25.86
CA THR A 94 17.53 -3.39 24.75
C THR A 94 16.61 -2.31 25.28
N GLU A 95 16.82 -1.06 24.86
CA GLU A 95 15.73 -0.13 24.53
C GLU A 95 16.24 1.01 23.61
N SER A 96 15.56 1.24 22.49
CA SER A 96 15.81 2.39 21.60
C SER A 96 14.48 2.93 21.10
N GLN A 97 14.07 4.03 21.71
CA GLN A 97 12.88 4.82 21.38
C GLN A 97 13.25 5.81 20.26
N ARG A 98 12.47 5.85 19.16
CA ARG A 98 12.55 6.95 18.19
C ARG A 98 11.17 7.53 17.90
N THR A 99 11.08 8.82 18.17
CA THR A 99 10.00 9.78 17.91
C THR A 99 9.77 9.98 16.41
N VAL A 100 8.51 10.01 15.98
CA VAL A 100 8.13 10.35 14.61
C VAL A 100 7.55 11.77 14.60
N ARG A 101 8.25 12.68 13.91
CA ARG A 101 7.88 14.08 13.68
C ARG A 101 7.13 14.17 12.35
N GLY A 102 6.00 14.87 12.34
CA GLY A 102 5.10 14.97 11.19
C GLY A 102 5.58 15.91 10.09
N GLU A 103 5.16 15.60 8.86
CA GLU A 103 5.22 16.49 7.69
C GLU A 103 3.91 16.37 6.91
N MET A 104 3.46 17.50 6.34
CA MET A 104 2.17 17.68 5.68
C MET A 104 2.02 16.76 4.46
N SER A 105 0.96 15.94 4.46
CA SER A 105 0.68 14.99 3.38
C SER A 105 -0.05 15.65 2.22
N THR A 106 0.61 15.76 1.07
CA THR A 106 -0.07 15.80 -0.23
C THR A 106 -0.87 14.52 -0.39
N ARG A 107 -2.20 14.65 -0.61
CA ARG A 107 -3.13 13.51 -0.67
C ARG A 107 -2.88 12.67 -1.93
N THR A 108 -1.93 11.74 -1.83
CA THR A 108 -1.61 10.75 -2.86
C THR A 108 -2.56 9.57 -2.73
N THR A 109 -3.23 9.22 -3.83
CA THR A 109 -4.15 8.05 -3.85
C THR A 109 -3.40 6.82 -4.33
N PHE A 110 -3.39 5.77 -3.49
CA PHE A 110 -2.77 4.49 -3.81
C PHE A 110 -3.84 3.43 -4.06
N GLN A 111 -3.74 2.72 -5.18
CA GLN A 111 -4.56 1.55 -5.49
C GLN A 111 -3.65 0.35 -5.72
N ARG A 112 -3.87 -0.75 -5.01
CA ARG A 112 -3.07 -1.97 -5.10
C ARG A 112 -3.97 -3.17 -5.37
N SER A 113 -3.49 -4.10 -6.18
CA SER A 113 -4.16 -5.38 -6.43
C SER A 113 -3.13 -6.46 -6.72
N ALA A 114 -3.44 -7.70 -6.38
CA ALA A 114 -2.57 -8.84 -6.66
C ALA A 114 -3.40 -10.06 -7.07
N LYS A 115 -2.82 -10.84 -7.98
CA LYS A 115 -3.26 -12.17 -8.41
C LYS A 115 -2.16 -13.13 -7.97
N GLY A 116 -2.30 -13.69 -6.77
CA GLY A 116 -1.32 -14.61 -6.18
C GLY A 116 -0.79 -14.13 -4.83
N ASN A 117 0.36 -14.69 -4.44
CA ASN A 117 0.89 -14.56 -3.08
C ASN A 117 1.66 -13.26 -2.87
N VAL A 118 2.23 -12.68 -3.92
CA VAL A 118 3.12 -11.52 -3.85
C VAL A 118 2.37 -10.25 -4.24
N THR A 119 2.51 -9.23 -3.40
CA THR A 119 1.93 -7.89 -3.58
C THR A 119 3.04 -6.86 -3.74
N ILE A 120 2.71 -5.70 -4.31
CA ILE A 120 3.58 -4.51 -4.25
C ILE A 120 3.23 -3.81 -2.93
N ALA A 121 4.10 -3.91 -1.94
CA ALA A 121 3.87 -3.43 -0.57
C ALA A 121 4.25 -1.96 -0.40
N GLU A 122 5.30 -1.51 -1.06
CA GLU A 122 5.78 -0.13 -0.97
C GLU A 122 6.45 0.32 -2.26
N CYS A 123 6.25 1.59 -2.61
CA CYS A 123 7.03 2.27 -3.64
C CYS A 123 7.53 3.56 -2.99
N ASP A 124 8.85 3.71 -2.90
CA ASP A 124 9.45 4.91 -2.32
C ASP A 124 9.08 6.17 -3.12
N GLN A 125 8.76 7.25 -2.41
CA GLN A 125 8.30 8.51 -3.01
C GLN A 125 9.41 9.23 -3.78
N ASP A 126 10.67 9.07 -3.36
CA ASP A 126 11.84 9.60 -4.05
C ASP A 126 12.34 8.65 -5.15
N GLY A 127 11.66 7.52 -5.35
CA GLY A 127 12.04 6.50 -6.32
C GLY A 127 13.32 5.73 -5.94
N LYS A 128 13.67 5.65 -4.66
CA LYS A 128 14.87 4.94 -4.21
C LYS A 128 14.73 3.42 -4.28
N PHE A 129 13.56 2.89 -3.93
CA PHE A 129 13.31 1.46 -3.90
C PHE A 129 11.83 1.10 -4.12
N ILE A 130 11.60 -0.19 -4.35
CA ILE A 130 10.27 -0.82 -4.35
C ILE A 130 10.33 -2.06 -3.45
N VAL A 131 9.30 -2.28 -2.64
CA VAL A 131 9.16 -3.46 -1.78
C VAL A 131 8.05 -4.36 -2.31
N LEU A 132 8.37 -5.63 -2.50
CA LEU A 132 7.38 -6.69 -2.69
C LEU A 132 7.26 -7.50 -1.42
N GLU A 133 6.05 -7.96 -1.12
CA GLU A 133 5.78 -8.78 0.07
C GLU A 133 4.96 -9.99 -0.33
N ASN A 134 5.35 -11.16 0.17
CA ASN A 134 4.50 -12.34 0.13
C ASN A 134 3.50 -12.31 1.28
N SER A 135 2.25 -11.94 0.97
CA SER A 135 1.16 -11.86 1.95
C SER A 135 0.49 -13.21 2.23
N HIS A 136 0.93 -14.30 1.59
CA HIS A 136 0.40 -15.63 1.90
C HIS A 136 0.93 -16.12 3.25
N ARG A 137 0.08 -16.80 4.02
CA ARG A 137 0.36 -17.25 5.39
C ARG A 137 1.35 -18.42 5.51
N SER A 138 1.70 -19.10 4.41
CA SER A 138 2.39 -20.40 4.49
C SER A 138 3.00 -20.90 3.19
N LYS A 139 2.58 -20.38 2.02
CA LYS A 139 3.18 -20.72 0.72
C LYS A 139 4.24 -19.70 0.35
N GLU A 140 5.42 -20.18 0.03
CA GLU A 140 6.45 -19.38 -0.63
C GLU A 140 6.10 -19.17 -2.11
N GLU A 141 6.65 -18.12 -2.70
CA GLU A 141 6.49 -17.82 -4.13
C GLU A 141 7.86 -17.68 -4.79
N ASN A 142 8.10 -18.45 -5.84
CA ASN A 142 9.29 -18.27 -6.68
C ASN A 142 9.02 -17.19 -7.72
N ILE A 143 9.65 -16.04 -7.53
CA ILE A 143 9.58 -14.89 -8.45
C ILE A 143 10.83 -14.78 -9.32
N GLY A 144 11.68 -15.82 -9.35
CA GLY A 144 12.86 -15.82 -10.20
C GLY A 144 12.49 -15.65 -11.67
N GLU A 145 13.24 -14.83 -12.39
CA GLU A 145 13.02 -14.48 -13.81
C GLU A 145 11.70 -13.73 -14.09
N TRP A 146 10.96 -13.32 -13.05
CA TRP A 146 9.83 -12.42 -13.20
C TRP A 146 10.33 -11.00 -13.54
N LYS A 147 9.40 -10.12 -13.93
CA LYS A 147 9.71 -8.73 -14.27
C LYS A 147 8.94 -7.77 -13.37
N LEU A 148 9.65 -6.82 -12.78
CA LEU A 148 9.07 -5.64 -12.14
C LEU A 148 9.13 -4.48 -13.12
N ARG A 149 7.96 -4.00 -13.54
CA ARG A 149 7.79 -2.94 -14.53
C ARG A 149 7.25 -1.69 -13.87
N ARG A 150 7.87 -0.53 -14.11
CA ARG A 150 7.39 0.77 -13.59
C ARG A 150 7.22 1.76 -14.74
N LYS A 151 5.98 2.17 -14.96
CA LYS A 151 5.57 3.17 -15.95
C LYS A 151 5.26 4.49 -15.23
N LEU A 152 5.91 5.55 -15.68
CA LEU A 152 5.73 6.93 -15.23
C LEU A 152 5.14 7.73 -16.40
N ASP A 153 4.40 8.80 -16.10
CA ASP A 153 3.88 9.67 -17.16
C ASP A 153 5.00 10.19 -18.06
N ASN A 154 4.83 10.04 -19.39
CA ASN A 154 5.73 10.54 -20.43
C ASN A 154 7.22 10.14 -20.29
N ARG A 155 7.53 9.05 -19.58
CA ARG A 155 8.90 8.50 -19.49
C ARG A 155 8.99 7.08 -20.03
N ARG A 156 10.22 6.64 -20.30
CA ARG A 156 10.50 5.23 -20.62
C ARG A 156 9.99 4.34 -19.49
N GLU A 157 9.47 3.18 -19.85
CA GLU A 157 9.13 2.16 -18.87
C GLU A 157 10.41 1.54 -18.31
N LEU A 158 10.51 1.49 -16.98
CA LEU A 158 11.61 0.84 -16.29
C LEU A 158 11.27 -0.64 -16.11
N VAL A 159 12.20 -1.52 -16.44
CA VAL A 159 11.99 -2.97 -16.35
C VAL A 159 13.17 -3.62 -15.65
N TYR A 160 12.92 -4.15 -14.46
CA TYR A 160 13.86 -4.99 -13.73
C TYR A 160 13.48 -6.46 -13.90
N THR A 161 14.46 -7.32 -14.17
CA THR A 161 14.26 -8.77 -14.24
C THR A 161 14.91 -9.41 -13.03
N PHE A 162 14.14 -10.17 -12.26
CA PHE A 162 14.65 -10.86 -11.08
C PHE A 162 15.67 -11.93 -11.48
N PRO A 163 16.78 -12.08 -10.74
CA PRO A 163 17.68 -13.22 -10.89
C PRO A 163 16.93 -14.57 -10.81
N ALA A 164 17.53 -15.62 -11.33
CA ALA A 164 16.97 -16.96 -11.17
C ALA A 164 16.89 -17.35 -9.67
N ASN A 165 15.92 -18.22 -9.34
CA ASN A 165 15.76 -18.82 -8.01
C ASN A 165 15.50 -17.85 -6.85
N ILE A 166 14.96 -16.65 -7.11
CA ILE A 166 14.49 -15.76 -6.05
C ILE A 166 13.16 -16.28 -5.50
N VAL A 167 13.18 -16.74 -4.25
CA VAL A 167 12.00 -17.24 -3.53
C VAL A 167 11.66 -16.30 -2.38
N VAL A 168 10.41 -15.83 -2.36
CA VAL A 168 9.88 -14.99 -1.27
C VAL A 168 9.09 -15.88 -0.33
N LYS A 169 9.63 -16.08 0.88
CA LYS A 169 9.00 -16.87 1.95
C LYS A 169 7.72 -16.21 2.47
N PRO A 170 6.80 -16.98 3.10
CA PRO A 170 5.58 -16.44 3.70
C PRO A 170 5.84 -15.29 4.67
N GLY A 171 5.10 -14.18 4.52
CA GLY A 171 5.23 -13.00 5.37
C GLY A 171 6.61 -12.31 5.30
N LYS A 172 7.42 -12.63 4.29
CA LYS A 172 8.70 -11.98 4.04
C LYS A 172 8.58 -11.03 2.86
N SER A 173 9.49 -10.06 2.85
CA SER A 173 9.56 -9.02 1.84
C SER A 173 10.92 -9.03 1.16
N ILE A 174 10.92 -8.55 -0.07
CA ILE A 174 12.11 -8.28 -0.87
C ILE A 174 12.10 -6.81 -1.27
N LYS A 175 13.21 -6.13 -1.07
CA LYS A 175 13.40 -4.73 -1.42
C LYS A 175 14.33 -4.62 -2.61
N ILE A 176 13.88 -3.92 -3.65
CA ILE A 176 14.64 -3.70 -4.87
C ILE A 176 15.03 -2.24 -4.93
N TRP A 177 16.31 -1.97 -4.70
CA TRP A 177 16.90 -0.64 -4.70
C TRP A 177 17.31 -0.23 -6.10
N ALA A 178 17.20 1.05 -6.42
CA ALA A 178 17.90 1.60 -7.57
C ALA A 178 19.41 1.71 -7.28
N ARG A 179 20.23 1.72 -8.32
CA ARG A 179 21.69 1.84 -8.21
C ARG A 179 22.08 3.12 -7.46
N ASP A 180 23.14 3.03 -6.67
CA ASP A 180 23.75 4.14 -5.90
C ASP A 180 22.85 4.76 -4.81
N GLN A 181 21.76 4.10 -4.40
CA GLN A 181 20.87 4.56 -3.31
C GLN A 181 21.28 4.07 -1.91
N GLY A 182 22.54 3.65 -1.74
CA GLY A 182 23.12 3.28 -0.44
C GLY A 182 22.84 1.87 0.05
N ALA A 183 22.33 0.98 -0.81
CA ALA A 183 22.07 -0.42 -0.48
C ALA A 183 23.10 -1.39 -1.07
N PHE A 184 23.24 -2.54 -0.42
CA PHE A 184 24.10 -3.64 -0.88
C PHE A 184 23.23 -4.81 -1.33
N ASN A 185 23.64 -5.51 -2.39
CA ASN A 185 22.94 -6.69 -2.87
C ASN A 185 23.04 -7.81 -1.83
N ASN A 186 21.90 -8.27 -1.30
CA ASN A 186 21.80 -9.35 -0.32
C ASN A 186 20.58 -10.26 -0.63
N PRO A 187 20.67 -11.08 -1.69
CA PRO A 187 19.55 -11.92 -2.11
C PRO A 187 19.16 -12.96 -1.04
N PRO A 188 17.86 -13.30 -0.90
CA PRO A 188 16.74 -12.78 -1.68
C PRO A 188 16.10 -11.53 -1.05
N TYR A 189 16.67 -10.94 0.01
CA TYR A 189 16.00 -9.88 0.78
C TYR A 189 16.21 -8.49 0.21
N GLU A 190 17.41 -8.20 -0.27
CA GLU A 190 17.74 -6.94 -0.93
C GLU A 190 18.37 -7.20 -2.29
N LEU A 191 17.86 -6.52 -3.31
CA LEU A 191 18.36 -6.57 -4.68
C LEU A 191 18.65 -5.16 -5.17
N VAL A 192 19.61 -5.04 -6.09
CA VAL A 192 19.94 -3.76 -6.73
C VAL A 192 19.59 -3.83 -8.21
N PHE A 193 18.94 -2.78 -8.72
CA PHE A 193 18.68 -2.56 -10.12
C PHE A 193 19.84 -1.76 -10.74
N ASP A 194 20.88 -2.46 -11.18
CA ASP A 194 22.11 -1.84 -11.68
C ASP A 194 21.90 -0.94 -12.91
N GLY A 195 20.86 -1.22 -13.70
CA GLY A 195 20.54 -0.47 -14.92
C GLY A 195 20.00 0.95 -14.69
N GLU A 196 19.48 1.25 -13.49
CA GLU A 196 18.80 2.52 -13.21
C GLU A 196 19.22 3.08 -11.85
N ASN A 197 19.54 4.37 -11.78
CA ASN A 197 19.88 5.04 -10.52
C ASN A 197 18.66 5.55 -9.74
N SER A 198 17.45 5.41 -10.31
CA SER A 198 16.17 5.70 -9.67
C SER A 198 15.04 4.91 -10.32
N TRP A 199 14.05 4.51 -9.52
CA TRP A 199 12.74 4.02 -9.97
C TRP A 199 11.83 5.13 -10.51
N GLY A 200 12.28 6.38 -10.39
CA GLY A 200 11.62 7.58 -10.87
C GLY A 200 10.41 8.01 -10.05
N VAL A 201 10.16 9.31 -10.11
CA VAL A 201 9.09 10.04 -9.42
C VAL A 201 8.15 10.61 -10.48
N GLY A 202 6.84 10.59 -10.22
CA GLY A 202 5.84 11.10 -11.15
C GLY A 202 4.45 11.20 -10.52
N THR A 203 3.58 11.98 -11.16
CA THR A 203 2.21 12.28 -10.70
C THR A 203 1.27 11.09 -10.88
N ASN A 204 1.38 10.34 -11.98
CA ASN A 204 0.68 9.08 -12.17
C ASN A 204 1.69 7.96 -12.48
N VAL A 205 1.80 7.04 -11.53
CA VAL A 205 2.78 5.95 -11.52
C VAL A 205 2.06 4.62 -11.50
N GLN A 206 2.47 3.71 -12.38
CA GLN A 206 1.99 2.34 -12.38
C GLN A 206 3.18 1.39 -12.25
N THR A 207 3.17 0.58 -11.19
CA THR A 207 4.12 -0.51 -10.96
C THR A 207 3.41 -1.85 -11.14
N THR A 208 4.01 -2.77 -11.90
CA THR A 208 3.41 -4.05 -12.27
C THR A 208 4.43 -5.17 -12.09
N LEU A 209 4.05 -6.25 -11.41
CA LEU A 209 4.82 -7.49 -11.31
C LEU A 209 4.27 -8.49 -12.33
N VAL A 210 5.14 -9.03 -13.17
CA VAL A 210 4.79 -9.92 -14.29
C VAL A 210 5.58 -11.23 -14.18
N ASN A 211 4.91 -12.38 -14.27
CA ASN A 211 5.57 -13.69 -14.23
C ASN A 211 6.25 -14.04 -15.57
N ARG A 212 6.86 -15.24 -15.63
CA ARG A 212 7.57 -15.75 -16.83
C ARG A 212 6.65 -15.93 -18.04
N ASP A 213 5.38 -16.22 -17.80
CA ASP A 213 4.36 -16.41 -18.83
C ASP A 213 3.79 -15.07 -19.35
N GLY A 214 4.23 -13.95 -18.78
CA GLY A 214 3.74 -12.61 -19.15
C GLY A 214 2.46 -12.18 -18.42
N GLU A 215 1.98 -12.96 -17.45
CA GLU A 215 0.80 -12.63 -16.65
C GLU A 215 1.10 -11.59 -15.57
N VAL A 216 0.19 -10.63 -15.41
CA VAL A 216 0.26 -9.65 -14.32
C VAL A 216 -0.16 -10.29 -13.00
N ARG A 217 0.79 -10.37 -12.06
CA ARG A 217 0.62 -10.96 -10.73
C ARG A 217 0.40 -9.91 -9.64
N ALA A 218 0.90 -8.68 -9.81
CA ALA A 218 0.59 -7.57 -8.92
C ALA A 218 0.59 -6.24 -9.66
N LEU A 219 -0.20 -5.30 -9.16
CA LEU A 219 -0.36 -3.96 -9.72
C LEU A 219 -0.50 -2.94 -8.58
N GLY A 220 0.35 -1.91 -8.61
CA GLY A 220 0.27 -0.74 -7.74
C GLY A 220 0.15 0.52 -8.59
N ARG A 221 -0.83 1.36 -8.31
CA ARG A 221 -1.04 2.66 -8.93
C ARG A 221 -0.95 3.75 -7.87
N SER A 222 -0.20 4.80 -8.18
CA SER A 222 -0.16 6.03 -7.39
C SER A 222 -0.62 7.18 -8.28
N LYS A 223 -1.53 8.00 -7.77
CA LYS A 223 -1.95 9.24 -8.41
C LYS A 223 -1.93 10.38 -7.39
N ASP A 224 -1.14 11.40 -7.68
CA ASP A 224 -1.17 12.66 -6.96
C ASP A 224 -2.41 13.44 -7.41
N LYS A 225 -3.25 13.84 -6.46
CA LYS A 225 -4.35 14.77 -6.76
C LYS A 225 -3.75 16.17 -6.93
N ALA A 226 -3.55 16.58 -8.18
CA ALA A 226 -3.32 17.98 -8.49
C ALA A 226 -4.51 18.81 -7.96
N HIS A 227 -4.23 19.88 -7.21
CA HIS A 227 -5.24 20.91 -6.95
C HIS A 227 -5.51 21.60 -8.30
N VAL A 228 -6.73 21.44 -8.80
CA VAL A 228 -7.30 22.28 -9.87
C VAL A 228 -8.09 23.39 -9.20
#